data_AF-A0A845UA06-F1
#
_entry.id   AF-A0A845UA06-F1
#
_cell.length_a   1.000
_cell.length_b   1.000
_cell.length_c   1.000
_cell.angle_alpha   90.00
_cell.angle_beta   90.00
_cell.angle_gamma   90.00
#
_symmetry.space_group_name_H-M   'P 1'
#
loop_
_entity.id
_entity.type
_entity.pdbx_description
1 polymer ?
#
loop_
_entity_poly.entity_id
_entity_poly.type
_entity_poly.pdbx_seq_one_letter_code
_entity_poly.pdbx_strand_id
1 'polypeptide(L)'
;MPDIDEVMEHFYRGLRGSEIQQRLSVIGFELNKVRKYANEWNTDSDLLSQSIVFLALSAYFTGLVPIVRIEGALFVEKDFRNEYAYALVARAYVEVAGRIHKGLRLWRLYKRGACTIADFNDGTKRLLARYQSADPAPYGYFIGQGFNVMTLIGSLEDKIPTIHELYGRLSCYIHGDLSYHMMSRQRSLITDLKLEDNPLIGDIEKDLTALRDVVFEDFDELLSVTRVLRERYDRMHQD
;
A
#
# COMPACT_ATOMS: atom_id res chain seq x y z
N MET A 1 25.39 3.78 29.04
CA MET A 1 24.93 3.60 27.65
C MET A 1 23.84 2.53 27.70
N PRO A 2 22.68 2.74 27.05
CA PRO A 2 21.69 1.68 26.97
C PRO A 2 22.29 0.47 26.24
N ASP A 3 21.91 -0.73 26.67
CA ASP A 3 22.39 -1.97 26.09
C ASP A 3 21.87 -2.07 24.65
N ILE A 4 22.78 -2.28 23.69
CA ILE A 4 22.44 -2.34 22.27
C ILE A 4 21.46 -3.50 22.02
N ASP A 5 21.58 -4.60 22.76
CA ASP A 5 20.67 -5.74 22.61
C ASP A 5 19.26 -5.43 23.10
N GLU A 6 19.14 -4.64 24.18
CA GLU A 6 17.86 -4.22 24.75
C GLU A 6 17.16 -3.18 23.84
N VAL A 7 17.92 -2.27 23.24
CA VAL A 7 17.43 -1.32 22.22
C VAL A 7 16.99 -2.05 20.96
N MET A 8 17.77 -3.02 20.49
CA MET A 8 17.44 -3.81 19.30
C MET A 8 16.24 -4.72 19.54
N GLU A 9 16.09 -5.31 20.73
CA GLU A 9 14.92 -6.12 21.07
C GLU A 9 13.65 -5.26 21.16
N HIS A 10 13.72 -4.07 21.79
CA HIS A 10 12.61 -3.11 21.80
C HIS A 10 12.24 -2.64 20.39
N PHE A 11 13.24 -2.38 19.54
CA PHE A 11 13.06 -1.99 18.15
C PHE A 11 12.37 -3.10 17.32
N TYR A 12 12.84 -4.35 17.42
CA TYR A 12 12.21 -5.47 16.72
C TYR A 12 10.83 -5.83 17.27
N ARG A 13 10.59 -5.68 18.58
CA ARG A 13 9.26 -5.82 19.18
C ARG A 13 8.33 -4.70 18.71
N GLY A 14 8.79 -3.45 18.63
CA GLY A 14 7.99 -2.35 18.07
C GLY A 14 7.65 -2.58 16.60
N LEU A 15 8.63 -3.04 15.82
CA LEU A 15 8.51 -3.24 14.37
C LEU A 15 7.72 -4.51 13.98
N ARG A 16 7.71 -5.56 14.80
CA ARG A 16 6.95 -6.81 14.53
C ARG A 16 5.70 -6.97 15.39
N GLY A 17 5.62 -6.27 16.51
CA GLY A 17 4.56 -6.39 17.50
C GLY A 17 3.47 -5.32 17.39
N SER A 18 3.60 -4.34 16.49
CA SER A 18 2.55 -3.35 16.29
C SER A 18 1.27 -3.98 15.75
N GLU A 19 0.13 -3.46 16.17
CA GLU A 19 -1.20 -3.93 15.74
C GLU A 19 -1.34 -3.90 14.21
N ILE A 20 -0.76 -2.87 13.57
CA ILE A 20 -0.69 -2.73 12.11
C ILE A 20 0.01 -3.94 11.48
N GLN A 21 1.19 -4.32 11.99
CA GLN A 21 1.98 -5.42 11.42
C GLN A 21 1.32 -6.78 11.66
N GLN A 22 0.69 -6.97 12.83
CA GLN A 22 -0.11 -8.16 13.11
C GLN A 22 -1.28 -8.28 12.13
N ARG A 23 -2.02 -7.18 11.91
CA ARG A 23 -3.16 -7.16 10.98
C ARG A 23 -2.72 -7.43 9.54
N LEU A 24 -1.64 -6.80 9.08
CA LEU A 24 -1.06 -7.06 7.75
C LEU A 24 -0.60 -8.52 7.59
N SER A 25 -0.06 -9.13 8.65
CA SER A 25 0.32 -10.55 8.65
C SER A 25 -0.90 -11.47 8.43
N VAL A 26 -2.00 -11.23 9.15
CA VAL A 26 -3.25 -11.99 9.00
C VAL A 26 -3.82 -11.83 7.58
N ILE A 27 -3.88 -10.59 7.07
CA ILE A 27 -4.31 -10.33 5.69
C ILE A 27 -3.43 -11.10 4.70
N GLY A 28 -2.11 -11.10 4.90
CA GLY A 28 -1.16 -11.82 4.05
C GLY A 28 -1.35 -13.32 4.05
N PHE A 29 -1.59 -13.91 5.22
CA PHE A 29 -1.89 -15.33 5.32
C PHE A 29 -3.14 -15.70 4.50
N GLU A 30 -4.21 -14.93 4.63
CA GLU A 30 -5.46 -15.18 3.92
C GLU A 30 -5.35 -14.95 2.40
N LEU A 31 -4.70 -13.86 1.96
CA LEU A 31 -4.48 -13.62 0.53
C LEU A 31 -3.53 -14.66 -0.10
N ASN A 32 -2.57 -15.19 0.66
CA ASN A 32 -1.70 -16.26 0.18
C ASN A 32 -2.48 -17.55 -0.12
N LYS A 33 -3.59 -17.84 0.58
CA LYS A 33 -4.47 -18.96 0.22
C LYS A 33 -5.07 -18.80 -1.18
N VAL A 34 -5.46 -17.57 -1.55
CA VAL A 34 -5.98 -17.28 -2.91
C VAL A 34 -4.90 -17.52 -3.96
N ARG A 35 -3.64 -17.12 -3.67
CA ARG A 35 -2.49 -17.41 -4.54
C ARG A 35 -2.27 -18.91 -4.72
N LYS A 36 -2.31 -19.68 -3.63
CA LYS A 36 -2.15 -21.14 -3.69
C LYS A 36 -3.30 -21.80 -4.46
N TYR A 37 -4.54 -21.41 -4.18
CA TYR A 37 -5.71 -21.85 -4.94
C TYR A 37 -5.54 -21.60 -6.44
N ALA A 38 -5.15 -20.39 -6.85
CA ALA A 38 -4.96 -20.06 -8.26
C ALA A 38 -3.82 -20.85 -8.94
N ASN A 39 -2.79 -21.26 -8.19
CA ASN A 39 -1.71 -22.09 -8.72
C ASN A 39 -2.13 -23.55 -8.91
N GLU A 40 -2.98 -24.06 -8.02
CA GLU A 40 -3.44 -25.46 -8.02
C GLU A 40 -4.65 -25.67 -8.93
N TRP A 41 -5.47 -24.63 -9.10
CA TRP A 41 -6.68 -24.67 -9.91
C TRP A 41 -6.58 -23.72 -11.09
N ASN A 42 -6.76 -24.26 -12.29
CA ASN A 42 -6.86 -23.46 -13.50
C ASN A 42 -8.14 -22.61 -13.47
N THR A 43 -8.00 -21.34 -13.12
CA THR A 43 -9.09 -20.36 -13.05
C THR A 43 -9.45 -19.73 -14.40
N ASP A 44 -8.77 -20.12 -15.48
CA ASP A 44 -8.93 -19.52 -16.81
C ASP A 44 -10.29 -19.79 -17.47
N SER A 45 -11.08 -20.72 -16.92
CA SER A 45 -12.41 -21.07 -17.43
C SER A 45 -13.54 -20.16 -16.92
N ASP A 46 -13.31 -19.39 -15.85
CA ASP A 46 -14.30 -18.42 -15.33
C ASP A 46 -13.67 -17.03 -15.19
N LEU A 47 -14.12 -16.12 -16.04
CA LEU A 47 -13.60 -14.76 -16.11
C LEU A 47 -13.80 -13.99 -14.79
N LEU A 48 -14.87 -14.27 -14.03
CA LEU A 48 -15.09 -13.65 -12.74
C LEU A 48 -14.07 -14.14 -11.70
N SER A 49 -13.92 -15.46 -11.55
CA SER A 49 -12.90 -16.05 -10.68
C SER A 49 -11.50 -15.55 -11.04
N GLN A 50 -11.15 -15.52 -12.32
CA GLN A 50 -9.86 -15.00 -12.79
C GLN A 50 -9.65 -13.54 -12.41
N SER A 51 -10.66 -12.68 -12.56
CA SER A 51 -10.58 -11.26 -12.20
C SER A 51 -10.42 -11.04 -10.69
N ILE A 52 -11.11 -11.83 -9.87
CA ILE A 52 -10.97 -11.81 -8.41
C ILE A 52 -9.56 -12.25 -8.00
N VAL A 53 -9.02 -13.30 -8.64
CA VAL A 53 -7.64 -13.73 -8.43
C VAL A 53 -6.66 -12.61 -8.80
N PHE A 54 -6.79 -11.96 -9.96
CA PHE A 54 -5.92 -10.85 -10.33
C PHE A 54 -5.98 -9.68 -9.35
N LEU A 55 -7.19 -9.33 -8.90
CA LEU A 55 -7.36 -8.33 -7.85
C LEU A 55 -6.61 -8.71 -6.57
N ALA A 56 -6.79 -9.95 -6.10
CA ALA A 56 -6.15 -10.44 -4.88
C ALA A 56 -4.61 -10.51 -5.01
N LEU A 57 -4.10 -10.99 -6.14
CA LEU A 57 -2.67 -11.07 -6.40
C LEU A 57 -2.04 -9.69 -6.53
N SER A 58 -2.74 -8.74 -7.16
CA SER A 58 -2.27 -7.36 -7.25
C SER A 58 -2.17 -6.74 -5.86
N ALA A 59 -3.23 -6.84 -5.06
CA ALA A 59 -3.24 -6.35 -3.69
C ALA A 59 -2.17 -7.03 -2.82
N TYR A 60 -1.90 -8.33 -3.02
CA TYR A 60 -0.85 -9.04 -2.28
C TYR A 60 0.56 -8.56 -2.67
N PHE A 61 0.92 -8.64 -3.95
CA PHE A 61 2.29 -8.40 -4.40
C PHE A 61 2.66 -6.92 -4.51
N THR A 62 1.70 -6.09 -4.91
CA THR A 62 1.93 -4.67 -5.18
C THR A 62 1.30 -3.75 -4.14
N GLY A 63 0.53 -4.30 -3.20
CA GLY A 63 -0.05 -3.61 -2.06
C GLY A 63 0.59 -4.03 -0.74
N LEU A 64 0.20 -5.19 -0.24
CA LEU A 64 0.54 -5.71 1.09
C LEU A 64 2.05 -5.84 1.31
N VAL A 65 2.76 -6.54 0.42
CA VAL A 65 4.20 -6.77 0.57
C VAL A 65 4.98 -5.43 0.65
N PRO A 66 4.72 -4.44 -0.23
CA PRO A 66 5.24 -3.09 -0.07
C PRO A 66 4.82 -2.41 1.24
N ILE A 67 3.53 -2.43 1.62
CA ILE A 67 3.05 -1.75 2.84
C ILE A 67 3.77 -2.27 4.09
N VAL A 68 3.97 -3.58 4.21
CA VAL A 68 4.71 -4.17 5.35
C VAL A 68 6.12 -3.54 5.47
N ARG A 69 6.81 -3.35 4.34
CA ARG A 69 8.14 -2.73 4.31
C ARG A 69 8.09 -1.23 4.58
N ILE A 70 7.10 -0.55 4.02
CA ILE A 70 6.89 0.89 4.20
C ILE A 70 6.59 1.20 5.67
N GLU A 71 5.71 0.47 6.33
CA GLU A 71 5.42 0.64 7.76
C GLU A 71 6.66 0.40 8.64
N GLY A 72 7.47 -0.60 8.29
CA GLY A 72 8.76 -0.81 8.93
C GLY A 72 9.65 0.42 8.77
N ALA A 73 9.80 0.94 7.55
CA ALA A 73 10.62 2.12 7.29
C ALA A 73 10.06 3.38 7.97
N LEU A 74 8.75 3.62 7.98
CA LEU A 74 8.14 4.75 8.69
C LEU A 74 8.51 4.75 10.17
N PHE A 75 8.43 3.59 10.82
CA PHE A 75 8.83 3.44 12.22
C PHE A 75 10.30 3.82 12.42
N VAL A 76 11.19 3.28 11.58
CA VAL A 76 12.64 3.56 11.64
C VAL A 76 12.94 5.04 11.43
N GLU A 77 12.48 5.61 10.31
CA GLU A 77 12.81 6.99 9.95
C GLU A 77 12.22 8.01 10.93
N LYS A 78 11.10 7.68 11.58
CA LYS A 78 10.53 8.47 12.68
C LYS A 78 11.44 8.46 13.91
N ASP A 79 11.90 7.28 14.32
CA ASP A 79 12.77 7.13 15.50
C ASP A 79 14.12 7.82 15.30
N PHE A 80 14.68 7.73 14.08
CA PHE A 80 15.88 8.48 13.68
C PHE A 80 15.64 9.96 13.39
N ARG A 81 14.39 10.45 13.47
CA ARG A 81 14.00 11.83 13.13
C ARG A 81 14.46 12.26 11.72
N ASN A 82 14.50 11.31 10.78
CA ASN A 82 14.95 11.52 9.41
C ASN A 82 13.78 11.96 8.53
N GLU A 83 13.51 13.26 8.53
CA GLU A 83 12.40 13.87 7.80
C GLU A 83 12.35 13.51 6.31
N TYR A 84 13.50 13.49 5.64
CA TYR A 84 13.57 13.25 4.20
C TYR A 84 13.18 11.82 3.85
N ALA A 85 13.78 10.85 4.54
CA ALA A 85 13.42 9.45 4.32
C ALA A 85 11.98 9.20 4.76
N TYR A 86 11.52 9.82 5.85
CA TYR A 86 10.14 9.71 6.30
C TYR A 86 9.14 10.22 5.23
N ALA A 87 9.38 11.40 4.66
CA ALA A 87 8.55 11.95 3.58
C ALA A 87 8.58 11.09 2.31
N LEU A 88 9.76 10.55 1.95
CA LEU A 88 9.92 9.64 0.82
C LEU A 88 9.10 8.36 1.00
N VAL A 89 9.18 7.75 2.18
CA VAL A 89 8.45 6.53 2.53
C VAL A 89 6.95 6.80 2.60
N ALA A 90 6.53 7.94 3.16
CA ALA A 90 5.13 8.36 3.19
C ALA A 90 4.55 8.55 1.78
N ARG A 91 5.33 9.14 0.85
CA ARG A 91 4.92 9.26 -0.57
C ARG A 91 4.71 7.89 -1.20
N ALA A 92 5.61 6.95 -0.95
CA ALA A 92 5.46 5.57 -1.43
C ALA A 92 4.20 4.92 -0.84
N TYR A 93 3.86 5.19 0.42
CA TYR A 93 2.62 4.71 1.04
C TYR A 93 1.39 5.17 0.25
N VAL A 94 1.30 6.46 -0.10
CA VAL A 94 0.18 7.02 -0.88
C VAL A 94 0.01 6.29 -2.21
N GLU A 95 1.09 6.04 -2.93
CA GLU A 95 1.04 5.37 -4.25
C GLU A 95 0.53 3.93 -4.14
N VAL A 96 1.02 3.21 -3.13
CA VAL A 96 0.64 1.82 -2.87
C VAL A 96 -0.80 1.72 -2.39
N ALA A 97 -1.22 2.59 -1.47
CA ALA A 97 -2.60 2.71 -1.01
C ALA A 97 -3.55 3.00 -2.19
N GLY A 98 -3.18 3.94 -3.07
CA GLY A 98 -3.96 4.27 -4.26
C GLY A 98 -4.10 3.09 -5.22
N ARG A 99 -3.10 2.21 -5.30
CA ARG A 99 -3.19 0.98 -6.09
C ARG A 99 -4.21 -0.01 -5.52
N ILE A 100 -4.15 -0.27 -4.21
CA ILE A 100 -5.10 -1.15 -3.52
C ILE A 100 -6.52 -0.60 -3.71
N HIS A 101 -6.71 0.68 -3.39
CA HIS A 101 -7.99 1.35 -3.47
C HIS A 101 -8.58 1.34 -4.88
N LYS A 102 -7.75 1.59 -5.90
CA LYS A 102 -8.17 1.49 -7.31
C LYS A 102 -8.73 0.10 -7.64
N GLY A 103 -8.11 -0.96 -7.13
CA GLY A 103 -8.59 -2.33 -7.29
C GLY A 103 -9.97 -2.55 -6.69
N LEU A 104 -10.16 -2.12 -5.44
CA LEU A 104 -11.47 -2.24 -4.78
C LEU A 104 -12.53 -1.36 -5.46
N ARG A 105 -12.15 -0.18 -5.96
CA ARG A 105 -13.05 0.65 -6.74
C ARG A 105 -13.51 -0.03 -8.03
N LEU A 106 -12.62 -0.71 -8.76
CA LEU A 106 -13.01 -1.52 -9.93
C LEU A 106 -14.00 -2.62 -9.56
N TRP A 107 -13.77 -3.31 -8.44
CA TRP A 107 -14.73 -4.28 -7.91
C TRP A 107 -16.09 -3.66 -7.59
N ARG A 108 -16.12 -2.52 -6.89
CA ARG A 108 -17.35 -1.78 -6.57
C ARG A 108 -18.11 -1.34 -7.82
N LEU A 109 -17.40 -0.89 -8.86
CA LEU A 109 -17.97 -0.52 -10.17
C LEU A 109 -18.63 -1.71 -10.85
N TYR A 110 -17.98 -2.86 -10.86
CA TYR A 110 -18.52 -4.10 -11.42
C TYR A 110 -19.74 -4.58 -10.63
N LYS A 111 -19.63 -4.67 -9.30
CA LYS A 111 -20.70 -5.16 -8.41
C LYS A 111 -22.00 -4.36 -8.54
N ARG A 112 -21.92 -3.05 -8.80
CA ARG A 112 -23.08 -2.18 -8.99
C ARG A 112 -23.62 -2.15 -10.43
N GLY A 113 -23.05 -2.94 -11.35
CA GLY A 113 -23.44 -2.96 -12.76
C GLY A 113 -23.00 -1.75 -13.57
N ALA A 114 -22.02 -0.96 -13.10
CA ALA A 114 -21.52 0.23 -13.79
C ALA A 114 -20.41 -0.06 -14.80
N CYS A 115 -19.87 -1.28 -14.84
CA CYS A 115 -18.96 -1.75 -15.89
C CYS A 115 -19.17 -3.25 -16.15
N THR A 116 -18.69 -3.73 -17.29
CA THR A 116 -18.80 -5.15 -17.66
C THR A 116 -17.76 -6.00 -16.93
N ILE A 117 -17.93 -7.33 -16.95
CA ILE A 117 -16.90 -8.25 -16.44
C ILE A 117 -15.59 -8.15 -17.23
N ALA A 118 -15.65 -7.84 -18.54
CA ALA A 118 -14.48 -7.64 -19.37
C ALA A 118 -13.70 -6.39 -18.92
N ASP A 119 -14.41 -5.28 -18.64
CA ASP A 119 -13.79 -4.05 -18.11
C ASP A 119 -13.14 -4.28 -16.74
N PHE A 120 -13.78 -5.08 -15.89
CA PHE A 120 -13.23 -5.46 -14.58
C PHE A 120 -11.97 -6.33 -14.72
N ASN A 121 -12.01 -7.31 -15.61
CA ASN A 121 -10.86 -8.17 -15.90
C ASN A 121 -9.67 -7.38 -16.46
N ASP A 122 -9.90 -6.51 -17.44
CA ASP A 122 -8.85 -5.65 -17.99
C ASP A 122 -8.28 -4.71 -16.91
N GLY A 123 -9.16 -4.06 -16.15
CA GLY A 123 -8.75 -3.17 -15.06
C GLY A 123 -7.90 -3.87 -14.01
N THR A 124 -8.26 -5.10 -13.60
CA THR A 124 -7.48 -5.89 -12.62
C THR A 124 -6.15 -6.39 -13.18
N LYS A 125 -6.08 -6.76 -14.47
CA LYS A 125 -4.81 -7.06 -15.17
C LYS A 125 -3.89 -5.85 -15.18
N ARG A 126 -4.41 -4.65 -15.44
CA ARG A 126 -3.61 -3.40 -15.43
C ARG A 126 -3.04 -3.06 -14.05
N LEU A 127 -3.65 -3.51 -12.96
CA LEU A 127 -3.08 -3.34 -11.61
C LEU A 127 -1.89 -4.26 -11.34
N LEU A 128 -1.80 -5.38 -12.07
CA LEU A 128 -0.62 -6.24 -12.04
C LEU A 128 0.50 -5.63 -12.89
N ALA A 129 0.22 -4.96 -13.99
CA ALA A 129 1.25 -4.35 -14.83
C ALA A 129 2.18 -3.36 -14.07
N ARG A 130 3.40 -3.15 -14.59
CA ARG A 130 4.30 -2.11 -14.08
C ARG A 130 3.60 -0.75 -14.17
N TYR A 131 3.99 0.20 -13.30
CA TYR A 131 3.63 1.60 -13.51
C TYR A 131 3.91 1.96 -14.96
N GLN A 132 2.96 2.61 -15.62
CA GLN A 132 3.12 2.98 -17.03
C GLN A 132 4.29 3.98 -17.12
N SER A 133 5.47 3.44 -17.42
CA SER A 133 6.65 4.20 -17.85
C SER A 133 6.30 4.90 -19.16
N ALA A 134 6.86 6.08 -19.40
CA ALA A 134 6.75 6.76 -20.69
C ALA A 134 7.28 5.91 -21.86
N ASP A 135 8.18 4.95 -21.57
CA ASP A 135 8.75 4.04 -22.56
C ASP A 135 8.26 2.58 -22.39
N PRO A 136 8.00 1.86 -23.50
CA PRO A 136 7.65 0.44 -23.48
C PRO A 136 8.86 -0.43 -23.14
N ALA A 137 8.75 -1.29 -22.12
CA ALA A 137 9.79 -2.24 -21.73
C ALA A 137 9.53 -3.65 -22.30
N PRO A 138 10.56 -4.43 -22.70
CA PRO A 138 10.35 -5.62 -23.54
C PRO A 138 10.17 -6.95 -22.78
N TYR A 139 10.44 -7.05 -21.46
CA TYR A 139 10.35 -8.34 -20.73
C TYR A 139 10.06 -8.20 -19.21
N GLY A 140 9.23 -9.09 -18.67
CA GLY A 140 8.93 -9.28 -17.23
C GLY A 140 7.56 -9.92 -16.96
N TYR A 141 7.29 -10.42 -15.75
CA TYR A 141 5.98 -10.98 -15.32
C TYR A 141 4.80 -10.00 -15.43
N PHE A 142 5.10 -8.72 -15.63
CA PHE A 142 4.16 -7.61 -15.69
C PHE A 142 4.19 -7.01 -17.09
N ILE A 143 3.46 -7.65 -18.02
CA ILE A 143 3.35 -7.24 -19.43
C ILE A 143 2.07 -6.42 -19.59
N GLY A 144 2.18 -5.19 -20.11
CA GLY A 144 1.04 -4.32 -20.37
C GLY A 144 1.19 -2.90 -19.79
N GLN A 145 0.27 -2.01 -20.13
CA GLN A 145 0.24 -0.63 -19.63
C GLN A 145 -0.56 -0.55 -18.33
N GLY A 146 0.13 -0.33 -17.21
CA GLY A 146 -0.51 -0.11 -15.91
C GLY A 146 -1.27 1.21 -15.82
N PHE A 147 -1.75 1.53 -14.63
CA PHE A 147 -2.28 2.86 -14.36
C PHE A 147 -1.15 3.86 -14.13
N ASN A 148 -1.35 5.10 -14.58
CA ASN A 148 -0.52 6.23 -14.18
C ASN A 148 -0.65 6.45 -12.67
N VAL A 149 0.44 6.86 -11.99
CA VAL A 149 0.45 7.10 -10.54
C VAL A 149 -0.64 8.09 -10.11
N MET A 150 -0.86 9.16 -10.87
CA MET A 150 -1.90 10.15 -10.59
C MET A 150 -3.31 9.60 -10.74
N THR A 151 -3.52 8.58 -11.57
CA THR A 151 -4.81 7.86 -11.65
C THR A 151 -5.06 7.01 -10.40
N LEU A 152 -4.00 6.48 -9.80
CA LEU A 152 -4.10 5.72 -8.55
C LEU A 152 -4.33 6.66 -7.37
N ILE A 153 -3.59 7.77 -7.31
CA ILE A 153 -3.76 8.80 -6.28
C ILE A 153 -5.16 9.41 -6.35
N GLY A 154 -5.60 9.83 -7.54
CA GLY A 154 -6.95 10.38 -7.75
C GLY A 154 -8.06 9.36 -7.50
N SER A 155 -7.73 8.06 -7.39
CA SER A 155 -8.74 7.09 -7.00
C SER A 155 -9.13 7.20 -5.52
N LEU A 156 -8.26 7.73 -4.66
CA LEU A 156 -8.46 7.90 -3.22
C LEU A 156 -9.28 9.16 -2.87
N GLU A 157 -9.53 10.07 -3.81
CA GLU A 157 -10.21 11.35 -3.54
C GLU A 157 -11.62 11.19 -2.95
N ASP A 158 -12.29 10.07 -3.24
CA ASP A 158 -13.62 9.78 -2.71
C ASP A 158 -13.60 9.46 -1.20
N LYS A 159 -12.44 9.07 -0.66
CA LYS A 159 -12.21 8.80 0.77
C LYS A 159 -11.36 9.86 1.45
N ILE A 160 -10.39 10.44 0.74
CA ILE A 160 -9.44 11.45 1.22
C ILE A 160 -9.41 12.60 0.21
N PRO A 161 -10.31 13.60 0.32
CA PRO A 161 -10.41 14.68 -0.66
C PRO A 161 -9.13 15.51 -0.83
N THR A 162 -8.27 15.55 0.19
CA THR A 162 -7.00 16.30 0.21
C THR A 162 -5.80 15.48 -0.31
N ILE A 163 -6.01 14.28 -0.85
CA ILE A 163 -4.91 13.36 -1.19
C ILE A 163 -3.93 13.94 -2.22
N HIS A 164 -4.41 14.73 -3.18
CA HIS A 164 -3.54 15.41 -4.15
C HIS A 164 -2.67 16.49 -3.52
N GLU A 165 -3.20 17.24 -2.56
CA GLU A 165 -2.44 18.22 -1.81
C GLU A 165 -1.35 17.53 -0.97
N LEU A 166 -1.71 16.45 -0.27
CA LEU A 166 -0.75 15.62 0.47
C LEU A 166 0.37 15.12 -0.45
N TYR A 167 0.00 14.45 -1.54
CA TYR A 167 0.98 13.88 -2.48
C TYR A 167 1.86 14.97 -3.10
N GLY A 168 1.27 16.09 -3.48
CA GLY A 168 1.98 17.26 -4.00
C GLY A 168 2.98 17.81 -2.97
N ARG A 169 2.56 18.00 -1.72
CA ARG A 169 3.43 18.48 -0.63
C ARG A 169 4.59 17.53 -0.35
N LEU A 170 4.34 16.22 -0.32
CA LEU A 170 5.40 15.21 -0.17
C LEU A 170 6.37 15.24 -1.36
N SER A 171 5.85 15.33 -2.59
CA SER A 171 6.70 15.40 -3.79
C SER A 171 7.51 16.70 -3.85
N CYS A 172 6.93 17.84 -3.47
CA CYS A 172 7.63 19.11 -3.33
C CYS A 172 8.70 19.05 -2.25
N TYR A 173 8.46 18.35 -1.15
CA TYR A 173 9.49 18.14 -0.13
C TYR A 173 10.64 17.30 -0.68
N ILE A 174 10.39 16.25 -1.45
CA ILE A 174 11.45 15.33 -1.94
C ILE A 174 12.24 15.93 -3.11
N HIS A 175 11.57 16.66 -4.00
CA HIS A 175 12.16 17.24 -5.20
C HIS A 175 12.40 18.75 -5.09
N GLY A 176 12.24 19.31 -3.89
CA GLY A 176 12.44 20.72 -3.61
C GLY A 176 13.88 21.15 -3.82
N ASP A 177 14.08 22.46 -3.92
CA ASP A 177 15.42 23.02 -3.94
C ASP A 177 16.02 23.05 -2.52
N LEU A 178 17.33 23.31 -2.44
CA LEU A 178 18.05 23.41 -1.17
C LEU A 178 17.38 24.43 -0.22
N SER A 179 16.86 25.54 -0.76
CA SER A 179 16.19 26.59 0.00
C SER A 179 14.97 26.06 0.75
N TYR A 180 14.12 25.27 0.09
CA TYR A 180 12.96 24.64 0.68
C TYR A 180 13.35 23.67 1.81
N HIS A 181 14.35 22.82 1.57
CA HIS A 181 14.85 21.89 2.58
C HIS A 181 15.43 22.62 3.80
N MET A 182 16.17 23.71 3.60
CA MET A 182 16.71 24.51 4.68
C MET A 182 15.62 25.15 5.55
N MET A 183 14.57 25.71 4.93
CA MET A 183 13.44 26.29 5.68
C MET A 183 12.71 25.24 6.52
N SER A 184 12.47 24.05 5.96
CA SER A 184 11.87 22.96 6.74
C SER A 184 12.78 22.54 7.89
N ARG A 185 14.09 22.38 7.63
CA ARG A 185 15.05 21.98 8.67
C ARG A 185 15.15 23.01 9.79
N GLN A 186 15.04 24.31 9.48
CA GLN A 186 15.02 25.36 10.51
C GLN A 186 13.83 25.21 11.47
N ARG A 187 12.64 24.86 10.96
CA ARG A 187 11.47 24.62 11.80
C ARG A 187 11.69 23.46 12.76
N SER A 188 12.26 22.37 12.26
CA SER A 188 12.50 21.16 13.03
C SER A 188 13.72 21.23 13.94
N LEU A 189 14.71 22.06 13.63
CA LEU A 189 15.95 22.16 14.43
C LEU A 189 15.65 22.53 15.88
N ILE A 190 14.72 23.47 16.10
CA ILE A 190 14.35 23.92 17.45
C ILE A 190 13.65 22.80 18.21
N THR A 191 12.73 22.07 17.59
CA THR A 191 12.04 20.94 18.23
C THR A 191 12.99 19.77 18.47
N ASP A 192 13.95 19.56 17.56
CA ASP A 192 14.95 18.52 17.70
C ASP A 192 15.85 18.77 18.91
N LEU A 193 16.33 20.01 19.07
CA LEU A 193 17.14 20.44 20.21
C LEU A 193 16.40 20.34 21.56
N LYS A 194 15.07 20.52 21.53
CA LYS A 194 14.22 20.40 22.73
C LYS A 194 13.73 18.98 23.01
N LEU A 195 14.08 18.01 22.16
CA LEU A 195 13.54 16.65 22.21
C LEU A 195 11.99 16.61 22.11
N GLU A 196 11.38 17.60 21.45
CA GLU A 196 9.95 17.69 21.18
C GLU A 196 9.59 16.97 19.86
N ASP A 197 8.33 16.60 19.66
CA ASP A 197 7.91 15.94 18.42
C ASP A 197 8.28 16.77 17.18
N ASN A 198 8.85 16.11 16.17
CA ASN A 198 9.19 16.77 14.92
C ASN A 198 7.90 17.16 14.19
N PRO A 199 7.66 18.46 13.93
CA PRO A 199 6.38 18.94 13.43
C PRO A 199 6.05 18.39 12.04
N LEU A 200 7.07 18.24 11.17
CA LEU A 200 6.87 17.70 9.82
C LEU A 200 6.45 16.22 9.89
N ILE A 201 7.17 15.41 10.66
CA ILE A 201 6.83 13.99 10.84
C ILE A 201 5.45 13.85 11.48
N GLY A 202 5.14 14.67 12.49
CA GLY A 202 3.84 14.67 13.16
C GLY A 202 2.67 15.03 12.23
N ASP A 203 2.85 15.99 11.33
CA ASP A 203 1.81 16.32 10.35
C ASP A 203 1.63 15.22 9.29
N ILE A 204 2.73 14.63 8.80
CA ILE A 204 2.65 13.50 7.87
C ILE A 204 1.99 12.27 8.53
N GLU A 205 2.23 12.00 9.82
CA GLU A 205 1.58 10.89 10.55
C GLU A 205 0.05 11.03 10.62
N LYS A 206 -0.46 12.25 10.79
CA LYS A 206 -1.91 12.50 10.79
C LYS A 206 -2.52 12.09 9.45
N ASP A 207 -1.89 12.48 8.36
CA ASP A 207 -2.33 12.13 7.01
C ASP A 207 -2.18 10.62 6.72
N LEU A 208 -1.10 10.00 7.20
CA LEU A 208 -0.89 8.56 7.08
C LEU A 208 -1.90 7.74 7.87
N THR A 209 -2.41 8.26 8.98
CA THR A 209 -3.45 7.58 9.78
C THR A 209 -4.72 7.41 8.96
N ALA A 210 -5.20 8.47 8.30
CA ALA A 210 -6.36 8.38 7.41
C ALA A 210 -6.13 7.41 6.23
N LEU A 211 -4.90 7.37 5.68
CA LEU A 211 -4.53 6.42 4.64
C LEU A 211 -4.53 4.96 5.11
N ARG A 212 -4.05 4.70 6.33
CA ARG A 212 -4.09 3.36 6.94
C ARG A 212 -5.52 2.87 7.09
N ASP A 213 -6.42 3.73 7.55
CA ASP A 213 -7.84 3.38 7.70
C ASP A 213 -8.45 2.96 6.35
N VAL A 214 -8.25 3.74 5.29
CA VAL A 214 -8.74 3.41 3.94
C VAL A 214 -8.14 2.10 3.43
N VAL A 215 -6.83 1.91 3.59
CA VAL A 215 -6.15 0.67 3.18
C VAL A 215 -6.72 -0.54 3.89
N PHE A 216 -6.97 -0.43 5.20
CA PHE A 216 -7.51 -1.53 5.98
C PHE A 216 -8.98 -1.81 5.66
N GLU A 217 -9.81 -0.79 5.43
CA GLU A 217 -11.16 -0.96 4.89
C GLU A 217 -11.15 -1.71 3.54
N ASP A 218 -10.24 -1.35 2.65
CA ASP A 218 -10.09 -1.98 1.35
C ASP A 218 -9.62 -3.45 1.47
N PHE A 219 -8.71 -3.74 2.39
CA PHE A 219 -8.29 -5.11 2.66
C PHE A 219 -9.43 -5.96 3.27
N ASP A 220 -10.21 -5.40 4.20
CA ASP A 220 -11.36 -6.09 4.77
C ASP A 220 -12.39 -6.44 3.69
N GLU A 221 -12.68 -5.49 2.79
CA GLU A 221 -13.55 -5.75 1.64
C GLU A 221 -12.95 -6.83 0.73
N LEU A 222 -11.66 -6.76 0.41
CA LEU A 222 -10.98 -7.75 -0.42
C LEU A 222 -11.03 -9.16 0.19
N LEU A 223 -10.86 -9.27 1.51
CA LEU A 223 -11.01 -10.53 2.22
C LEU A 223 -12.45 -11.05 2.11
N SER A 224 -13.46 -10.17 2.19
CA SER A 224 -14.85 -10.56 1.94
C SER A 224 -15.06 -11.08 0.51
N VAL A 225 -14.49 -10.41 -0.49
CA VAL A 225 -14.61 -10.80 -1.91
C VAL A 225 -13.97 -12.16 -2.17
N THR A 226 -12.81 -12.42 -1.56
CA THR A 226 -12.01 -13.63 -1.79
C THR A 226 -12.41 -14.81 -0.91
N ARG A 227 -13.36 -14.65 0.02
CA ARG A 227 -13.73 -15.67 1.01
C ARG A 227 -14.01 -17.04 0.40
N VAL A 228 -14.82 -17.09 -0.67
CA VAL A 228 -15.21 -18.37 -1.31
C VAL A 228 -14.00 -19.13 -1.86
N LEU A 229 -13.00 -18.42 -2.40
CA LEU A 229 -11.77 -19.05 -2.92
C LEU A 229 -10.92 -19.61 -1.77
N ARG A 230 -10.82 -18.85 -0.67
CA ARG A 230 -10.08 -19.27 0.54
C ARG A 230 -10.72 -20.48 1.21
N GLU A 231 -12.05 -20.50 1.34
CA GLU A 231 -12.80 -21.64 1.92
C GLU A 231 -12.74 -22.90 1.04
N ARG A 232 -12.63 -22.76 -0.28
CA ARG A 232 -12.39 -23.90 -1.17
C ARG A 232 -11.00 -24.46 -0.97
N TYR A 233 -9.99 -23.59 -0.91
CA TYR A 233 -8.61 -24.00 -0.63
C TYR A 233 -8.49 -24.75 0.71
N ASP A 234 -9.05 -24.19 1.78
CA ASP A 234 -8.99 -24.79 3.12
C ASP A 234 -9.65 -26.17 3.16
N ARG A 235 -10.84 -26.34 2.55
CA ARG A 235 -11.52 -27.65 2.49
C ARG A 235 -10.73 -28.72 1.74
N MET A 236 -9.95 -28.35 0.73
CA MET A 236 -9.15 -29.29 -0.04
C MET A 236 -7.89 -29.79 0.69
N HIS A 237 -7.46 -29.06 1.73
CA HIS A 237 -6.23 -29.34 2.48
C HIS A 237 -6.54 -29.67 3.95
N GLN A 238 -7.77 -30.10 4.23
CA GLN A 238 -8.21 -30.59 5.54
C GLN A 238 -8.09 -32.11 5.69
N ASP A 239 -7.57 -32.81 4.68
CA ASP A 239 -7.19 -34.23 4.69
C ASP A 239 -5.67 -34.40 4.82
#